data_AF-A0A817LF89-F1
#
_entry.id   AF-A0A817LF89-F1
#
_cell.length_a   1.000
_cell.length_b   1.000
_cell.length_c   1.000
_cell.angle_alpha   90.00
_cell.angle_beta   90.00
_cell.angle_gamma   90.00
#
_symmetry.space_group_name_H-M   'P 1'
#
loop_
_entity.id
_entity.type
_entity.pdbx_description
1 polymer ?
#
loop_
_entity_poly.entity_id
_entity_poly.type
_entity_poly.pdbx_seq_one_letter_code
_entity_poly.pdbx_strand_id
1 'polypeptide(L)'
;MAMSKGERIKKYREKIKKDKVKYEAVKAKDRIRFNSKKQKLTGASLAKFRIENKLRQQKYREHKKKRLVKKPPPDSFRNRQSFGKALKKTNSSLPKCDKKKVVIQHLAETYGLIPKSKHQCTTVQLADKLKNDVHNFYLRDDISYQLPGKKDTIVIKDDDGSRVTYQKQILFNNLRETYELFKEENDNVYISRSSFAELRPPFVIRKAALTHRNCLCLYPENICLLLKALDKYVAGKCCLSLETFTNSLVCSTNNEEYGAASRFKQRFHFRNLTRIASERKINLSWHFFATSHGKGVVDGIWGTVKHLVWSAILA
;
A
#
# COMPACT_ATOMS: atom_id res chain seq x y z
N MET A 1 53.80 20.06 -6.27
CA MET A 1 53.23 19.61 -4.98
C MET A 1 54.33 19.00 -4.11
N ALA A 2 54.46 19.43 -2.85
CA ALA A 2 55.47 18.88 -1.95
C ALA A 2 55.15 17.42 -1.61
N MET A 3 56.09 16.50 -1.89
CA MET A 3 55.90 15.07 -1.61
C MET A 3 55.65 14.82 -0.12
N SER A 4 54.76 13.88 0.21
CA SER A 4 54.53 13.46 1.59
C SER A 4 55.76 12.74 2.17
N LYS A 5 55.90 12.76 3.51
CA LYS A 5 57.02 12.10 4.21
C LYS A 5 57.14 10.61 3.85
N GLY A 6 56.01 9.90 3.71
CA GLY A 6 55.98 8.48 3.34
C GLY A 6 56.50 8.22 1.93
N GLU A 7 56.13 9.07 0.98
CA GLU A 7 56.58 8.96 -0.41
C GLU A 7 58.07 9.30 -0.57
N ARG A 8 58.58 10.27 0.19
CA ARG A 8 60.03 10.58 0.24
C ARG A 8 60.83 9.36 0.72
N ILE A 9 60.35 8.68 1.77
CA ILE A 9 60.97 7.46 2.29
C ILE A 9 60.92 6.32 1.27
N LYS A 10 59.80 6.16 0.55
CA LYS A 10 59.65 5.13 -0.48
C LYS A 10 60.63 5.33 -1.63
N LYS A 11 60.73 6.55 -2.17
CA LYS A 11 61.71 6.89 -3.22
C LYS A 11 63.15 6.69 -2.76
N TYR A 12 63.48 7.05 -1.52
CA TYR A 12 64.81 6.80 -0.95
C TYR A 12 65.15 5.30 -0.89
N ARG A 13 64.20 4.46 -0.45
CA ARG A 13 64.37 2.99 -0.40
C ARG A 13 64.55 2.39 -1.80
N GLU A 14 63.78 2.85 -2.78
CA GLU A 14 63.91 2.44 -4.17
C GLU A 14 65.27 2.85 -4.77
N LYS A 15 65.74 4.07 -4.45
CA LYS A 15 67.06 4.56 -4.86
C LYS A 15 68.20 3.72 -4.28
N ILE A 16 68.12 3.34 -3.01
CA ILE A 16 69.13 2.46 -2.37
C ILE A 16 69.11 1.06 -2.97
N LYS A 17 67.93 0.49 -3.26
CA LYS A 17 67.83 -0.86 -3.85
C LYS A 17 68.49 -0.99 -5.23
N LYS A 18 68.60 0.10 -5.99
CA LYS A 18 69.30 0.12 -7.29
C LYS A 18 70.83 0.00 -7.13
N ASP A 19 71.37 0.45 -6.00
CA ASP A 19 72.80 0.40 -5.70
C ASP A 19 73.07 -0.76 -4.73
N LYS A 20 73.49 -1.91 -5.29
CA LYS A 20 73.64 -3.17 -4.55
C LYS A 20 74.61 -3.02 -3.36
N VAL A 21 75.69 -2.27 -3.52
CA VAL A 21 76.70 -2.03 -2.49
C VAL A 21 76.12 -1.22 -1.33
N LYS A 22 75.41 -0.12 -1.63
CA LYS A 22 74.74 0.67 -0.58
C LYS A 22 73.60 -0.09 0.10
N TYR A 23 72.85 -0.89 -0.65
CA TYR A 23 71.79 -1.73 -0.09
C TYR A 23 72.33 -2.73 0.94
N GLU A 24 73.43 -3.41 0.61
CA GLU A 24 74.06 -4.36 1.53
C GLU A 24 74.67 -3.67 2.75
N ALA A 25 75.31 -2.51 2.59
CA ALA A 25 75.82 -1.72 3.70
C ALA A 25 74.71 -1.26 4.68
N VAL A 26 73.55 -0.84 4.16
CA VAL A 26 72.38 -0.50 4.98
C VAL A 26 71.85 -1.74 5.71
N LYS A 27 71.75 -2.88 5.01
CA LYS A 27 71.31 -4.14 5.60
C LYS A 27 72.26 -4.63 6.69
N ALA A 28 73.58 -4.45 6.52
CA ALA A 28 74.59 -4.76 7.53
C ALA A 28 74.47 -3.86 8.77
N LYS A 29 74.30 -2.54 8.58
CA LYS A 29 74.04 -1.60 9.70
C LYS A 29 72.77 -1.96 10.47
N ASP A 30 71.71 -2.35 9.77
CA ASP A 30 70.47 -2.81 10.41
C ASP A 30 70.69 -4.12 11.18
N ARG A 31 71.45 -5.09 10.64
CA ARG A 31 71.82 -6.31 11.37
C ARG A 31 72.61 -6.00 12.64
N ILE A 32 73.59 -5.11 12.58
CA ILE A 32 74.36 -4.67 13.75
C ILE A 32 73.43 -4.02 14.79
N ARG A 33 72.50 -3.17 14.36
CA ARG A 33 71.51 -2.51 15.23
C ARG A 33 70.51 -3.50 15.84
N PHE A 34 70.14 -4.56 15.12
CA PHE A 34 69.28 -5.64 15.64
C PHE A 34 70.05 -6.56 16.58
N ASN A 35 71.33 -6.84 16.30
CA ASN A 35 72.19 -7.67 17.13
C ASN A 35 72.62 -6.95 18.41
N SER A 36 72.86 -5.63 18.38
CA SER A 36 73.11 -4.83 19.59
C SER A 36 71.88 -4.79 20.51
N LYS A 37 70.66 -4.81 19.95
CA LYS A 37 69.43 -5.03 20.71
C LYS A 37 69.27 -6.45 21.25
N LYS A 38 69.94 -7.44 20.65
CA LYS A 38 69.95 -8.85 21.05
C LYS A 38 71.15 -9.24 21.91
N GLN A 39 72.09 -8.33 22.18
CA GLN A 39 73.16 -8.60 23.15
C GLN A 39 72.51 -9.03 24.47
N LYS A 40 72.88 -10.22 24.95
CA LYS A 40 72.38 -10.75 26.21
C LYS A 40 72.95 -9.87 27.33
N LEU A 41 72.14 -8.93 27.81
CA LEU A 41 72.47 -8.11 28.97
C LEU A 41 72.65 -9.04 30.18
N THR A 42 73.76 -8.89 30.90
CA THR A 42 74.07 -9.65 32.13
C THR A 42 74.21 -8.71 33.33
N GLY A 43 73.89 -9.21 34.52
CA GLY A 43 74.04 -8.48 35.79
C GLY A 43 73.23 -7.17 35.87
N ALA A 44 73.88 -6.09 36.33
CA ALA A 44 73.26 -4.78 36.59
C ALA A 44 72.65 -4.11 35.33
N SER A 45 73.20 -4.40 34.15
CA SER A 45 72.69 -3.87 32.87
C SER A 45 71.31 -4.44 32.51
N LEU A 46 71.07 -5.72 32.82
CA LEU A 46 69.79 -6.40 32.61
C LEU A 46 68.72 -5.87 33.58
N ALA A 47 69.09 -5.58 34.82
CA ALA A 47 68.19 -4.99 35.82
C ALA A 47 67.69 -3.60 35.37
N LYS A 48 68.60 -2.74 34.90
CA LYS A 48 68.25 -1.42 34.33
C LYS A 48 67.30 -1.55 33.14
N PHE A 49 67.59 -2.46 32.19
CA PHE A 49 66.73 -2.71 31.04
C PHE A 49 65.33 -3.26 31.41
N ARG A 50 65.24 -4.10 32.44
CA ARG A 50 63.95 -4.60 32.97
C ARG A 50 63.12 -3.46 33.58
N ILE A 51 63.76 -2.56 34.33
CA ILE A 51 63.10 -1.39 34.93
C ILE A 51 62.59 -0.44 33.85
N GLU A 52 63.41 -0.11 32.85
CA GLU A 52 63.00 0.73 31.72
C GLU A 52 61.85 0.11 30.92
N ASN A 53 61.87 -1.21 30.67
CA ASN A 53 60.78 -1.88 29.98
C ASN A 53 59.49 -1.89 30.79
N LYS A 54 59.56 -2.07 32.12
CA LYS A 54 58.40 -1.94 33.01
C LYS A 54 57.81 -0.53 32.92
N LEU A 55 58.64 0.52 33.03
CA LEU A 55 58.21 1.91 32.88
C LEU A 55 57.61 2.19 31.50
N ARG A 56 58.20 1.63 30.44
CA ARG A 56 57.69 1.77 29.06
C ARG A 56 56.33 1.09 28.88
N GLN A 57 56.16 -0.11 29.42
CA GLN A 57 54.87 -0.80 29.42
C GLN A 57 53.82 -0.04 30.25
N GLN A 58 54.20 0.52 31.39
CA GLN A 58 53.31 1.31 32.23
C GLN A 58 52.82 2.56 31.49
N LYS A 59 53.73 3.35 30.90
CA LYS A 59 53.38 4.50 30.04
C LYS A 59 52.47 4.11 28.88
N TYR A 60 52.72 2.97 28.23
CA TYR A 60 51.85 2.46 27.16
C TYR A 60 50.44 2.12 27.66
N ARG A 61 50.32 1.44 28.81
CA ARG A 61 49.03 1.09 29.43
C ARG A 61 48.27 2.35 29.85
N GLU A 62 48.93 3.34 30.43
CA GLU A 62 48.34 4.64 30.80
C GLU A 62 47.83 5.40 29.58
N HIS A 63 48.62 5.48 28.50
CA HIS A 63 48.17 6.08 27.25
C HIS A 63 46.97 5.35 26.64
N LYS A 64 46.93 4.02 26.74
CA LYS A 64 45.80 3.19 26.28
C LYS A 64 44.55 3.49 27.10
N LYS A 65 44.65 3.55 28.45
CA LYS A 65 43.55 3.94 29.34
C LYS A 65 43.03 5.34 29.01
N LYS A 66 43.93 6.35 28.90
CA LYS A 66 43.55 7.73 28.53
C LYS A 66 42.87 7.84 27.16
N ARG A 67 43.22 6.97 26.20
CA ARG A 67 42.54 6.89 24.88
C ARG A 67 41.15 6.26 24.93
N LEU A 68 40.91 5.34 25.85
CA LEU A 68 39.62 4.66 26.01
C LEU A 68 38.59 5.55 26.70
N VAL A 69 39.01 6.36 27.68
CA VAL A 69 38.13 7.29 28.41
C VAL A 69 37.68 8.48 27.55
N LYS A 70 38.45 8.87 26.53
CA LYS A 70 38.20 10.08 25.71
C LYS A 70 37.40 9.85 24.41
N LYS A 71 36.86 8.66 24.14
CA LYS A 71 36.13 8.42 22.88
C LYS A 71 34.67 8.05 23.14
N PRO A 72 33.70 8.68 22.45
CA PRO A 72 32.35 8.13 22.35
C PRO A 72 32.43 6.71 21.75
N PRO A 73 31.40 5.87 21.94
CA PRO A 73 31.40 4.50 21.43
C PRO A 73 31.83 4.52 19.96
N PRO A 74 32.78 3.65 19.57
CA PRO A 74 33.34 3.71 18.24
C PRO A 74 32.22 3.40 17.24
N ASP A 75 31.89 4.40 16.42
CA ASP A 75 31.15 4.16 15.20
C ASP A 75 31.86 2.99 14.47
N SER A 76 31.14 1.88 14.32
CA SER A 76 31.71 0.57 13.98
C SER A 76 32.42 0.56 12.63
N PHE A 77 32.24 1.63 11.84
CA PHE A 77 32.79 1.81 10.51
C PHE A 77 33.69 3.05 10.35
N ARG A 78 34.40 3.47 11.40
CA ARG A 78 35.26 4.67 11.41
C ARG A 78 36.33 4.75 10.29
N ASN A 79 36.82 3.63 9.77
CA ASN A 79 37.84 3.61 8.72
C ASN A 79 37.25 3.12 7.39
N ARG A 80 37.65 3.73 6.27
CA ARG A 80 37.25 3.29 4.91
C ARG A 80 37.49 1.79 4.67
N GLN A 81 38.56 1.25 5.25
CA GLN A 81 38.88 -0.17 5.17
C GLN A 81 37.92 -1.06 5.97
N SER A 82 37.51 -0.65 7.17
CA SER A 82 36.55 -1.43 7.98
C SER A 82 35.15 -1.35 7.38
N PHE A 83 34.73 -0.17 6.92
CA PHE A 83 33.49 0.01 6.16
C PHE A 83 33.45 -0.84 4.89
N GLY A 84 34.53 -0.82 4.09
CA GLY A 84 34.62 -1.61 2.87
C GLY A 84 34.55 -3.13 3.12
N LYS A 85 35.17 -3.62 4.20
CA LYS A 85 35.07 -5.03 4.61
C LYS A 85 33.65 -5.40 5.02
N ALA A 86 32.98 -4.53 5.77
CA ALA A 86 31.60 -4.73 6.18
C ALA A 86 30.66 -4.78 4.97
N LEU A 87 30.74 -3.78 4.09
CA LEU A 87 29.99 -3.74 2.83
C LEU A 87 30.21 -4.99 1.98
N LYS A 88 31.45 -5.47 1.86
CA LYS A 88 31.76 -6.68 1.10
C LYS A 88 31.05 -7.91 1.69
N LYS A 89 31.05 -8.05 3.02
CA LYS A 89 30.38 -9.14 3.74
C LYS A 89 28.85 -9.06 3.56
N THR A 90 28.27 -7.88 3.67
CA THR A 90 26.82 -7.68 3.46
C THR A 90 26.43 -7.98 2.02
N ASN A 91 27.19 -7.47 1.04
CA ASN A 91 26.95 -7.72 -0.38
C ASN A 91 27.07 -9.20 -0.78
N SER A 92 27.93 -9.97 -0.10
CA SER A 92 28.02 -11.42 -0.32
C SER A 92 26.84 -12.20 0.27
N SER A 93 26.23 -11.69 1.35
CA SER A 93 25.06 -12.33 1.99
C SER A 93 23.74 -11.97 1.32
N LEU A 94 23.71 -10.92 0.49
CA LEU A 94 22.51 -10.48 -0.21
C LEU A 94 22.28 -11.29 -1.50
N PRO A 95 21.02 -11.64 -1.85
CA PRO A 95 20.69 -12.35 -3.08
C PRO A 95 21.17 -11.61 -4.32
N LYS A 96 21.71 -12.31 -5.33
CA LYS A 96 22.11 -11.71 -6.62
C LYS A 96 20.88 -11.35 -7.46
N CYS A 97 20.22 -10.23 -7.15
CA CYS A 97 19.17 -9.63 -7.97
C CYS A 97 19.55 -8.22 -8.44
N ASP A 98 18.99 -7.77 -9.57
CA ASP A 98 19.25 -6.43 -10.10
C ASP A 98 18.61 -5.33 -9.23
N LYS A 99 17.52 -5.69 -8.51
CA LYS A 99 16.76 -4.78 -7.64
C LYS A 99 17.24 -4.75 -6.18
N LYS A 100 18.48 -5.17 -5.89
CA LYS A 100 19.07 -5.17 -4.53
C LYS A 100 18.85 -3.88 -3.75
N LYS A 101 19.07 -2.73 -4.40
CA LYS A 101 18.91 -1.41 -3.76
C LYS A 101 17.50 -1.17 -3.25
N VAL A 102 16.50 -1.51 -4.05
CA VAL A 102 15.08 -1.33 -3.71
C VAL A 102 14.70 -2.20 -2.53
N VAL A 103 15.14 -3.47 -2.51
CA VAL A 103 14.87 -4.39 -1.39
C VAL A 103 15.49 -3.90 -0.09
N ILE A 104 16.75 -3.45 -0.13
CA ILE A 104 17.44 -2.91 1.06
C ILE A 104 16.78 -1.65 1.55
N GLN A 105 16.38 -0.75 0.64
CA GLN A 105 15.67 0.47 0.97
C GLN A 105 14.33 0.15 1.65
N HIS A 106 13.55 -0.77 1.10
CA HIS A 106 12.26 -1.16 1.68
C HIS A 106 12.42 -1.82 3.06
N LEU A 107 13.44 -2.67 3.24
CA LEU A 107 13.76 -3.23 4.56
C LEU A 107 14.14 -2.13 5.55
N ALA A 108 15.00 -1.19 5.14
CA ALA A 108 15.40 -0.08 5.99
C ALA A 108 14.21 0.82 6.38
N GLU A 109 13.28 1.06 5.45
CA GLU A 109 12.01 1.76 5.70
C GLU A 109 11.08 0.97 6.64
N THR A 110 11.05 -0.36 6.52
CA THR A 110 10.21 -1.24 7.35
C THR A 110 10.68 -1.28 8.79
N TYR A 111 12.00 -1.32 9.01
CA TYR A 111 12.61 -1.30 10.34
C TYR A 111 12.87 0.11 10.89
N GLY A 112 12.39 1.16 10.22
CA GLY A 112 12.48 2.55 10.70
C GLY A 112 13.89 3.13 10.71
N LEU A 113 14.83 2.55 9.96
CA LEU A 113 16.19 3.07 9.80
C LEU A 113 16.25 4.27 8.85
N ILE A 114 15.29 4.35 7.91
CA ILE A 114 15.14 5.45 6.95
C ILE A 114 13.67 5.87 6.95
N PRO A 115 13.36 7.18 6.94
CA PRO A 115 11.98 7.63 6.79
C PRO A 115 11.42 7.18 5.43
N LYS A 116 10.19 6.68 5.42
CA LYS A 116 9.48 6.36 4.17
C LYS A 116 9.40 7.62 3.31
N SER A 117 9.84 7.50 2.05
CA SER A 117 9.68 8.56 1.06
C SER A 117 8.20 8.94 0.94
N LYS A 118 7.84 10.15 1.38
CA LYS A 118 6.53 10.71 1.06
C LYS A 118 6.55 11.07 -0.42
N HIS A 119 5.80 10.35 -1.25
CA HIS A 119 5.55 10.80 -2.62
C HIS A 119 4.86 12.17 -2.53
N GLN A 120 5.58 13.23 -2.91
CA GLN A 120 4.95 14.53 -3.16
C GLN A 120 4.21 14.38 -4.48
N CYS A 121 2.91 14.12 -4.40
CA CYS A 121 2.06 14.24 -5.57
C CYS A 121 1.99 15.74 -5.89
N THR A 122 2.59 16.18 -6.99
CA THR A 122 2.29 17.51 -7.54
C THR A 122 0.84 17.48 -8.00
N THR A 123 -0.05 18.00 -7.17
CA THR A 123 -1.45 18.20 -7.51
C THR A 123 -1.51 19.19 -8.65
N VAL A 124 -1.71 18.69 -9.87
CA VAL A 124 -2.08 19.55 -11.01
C VAL A 124 -3.37 20.26 -10.60
N GLN A 125 -3.33 21.59 -10.51
CA GLN A 125 -4.51 22.36 -10.14
C GLN A 125 -5.56 22.20 -11.25
N LEU A 126 -6.68 21.56 -10.91
CA LEU A 126 -7.82 21.48 -11.82
C LEU A 126 -8.46 22.87 -11.95
N ALA A 127 -8.91 23.20 -13.16
CA ALA A 127 -9.63 24.43 -13.43
C ALA A 127 -10.91 24.51 -12.57
N ASP A 128 -11.20 25.68 -12.00
CA ASP A 128 -12.34 25.84 -11.07
C ASP A 128 -13.69 25.61 -11.76
N LYS A 129 -13.79 25.93 -13.06
CA LYS A 129 -14.97 25.59 -13.87
C LYS A 129 -15.28 24.09 -13.81
N LEU A 130 -14.25 23.26 -14.02
CA LEU A 130 -14.39 21.81 -13.98
C LEU A 130 -14.77 21.31 -12.58
N LYS A 131 -14.23 21.92 -11.51
CA LYS A 131 -14.64 21.57 -10.14
C LYS A 131 -16.12 21.86 -9.91
N ASN A 132 -16.59 23.00 -10.38
CA ASN A 132 -18.00 23.39 -10.27
C ASN A 132 -18.90 22.48 -11.11
N ASP A 133 -18.49 22.10 -12.32
CA ASP A 133 -19.24 21.18 -13.18
C ASP A 133 -19.38 19.80 -12.52
N VAL A 134 -18.30 19.26 -11.94
CA VAL A 134 -18.34 17.99 -11.18
C VAL A 134 -19.20 18.13 -9.92
N HIS A 135 -19.07 19.24 -9.19
CA HIS A 135 -19.88 19.51 -8.00
C HIS A 135 -21.37 19.52 -8.35
N ASN A 136 -21.76 20.25 -9.40
CA ASN A 136 -23.14 20.34 -9.88
C ASN A 136 -23.66 18.99 -10.38
N PHE A 137 -22.82 18.21 -11.07
CA PHE A 137 -23.18 16.86 -11.52
C PHE A 137 -23.61 15.96 -10.35
N TYR A 138 -22.89 15.99 -9.23
CA TYR A 138 -23.26 15.21 -8.05
C TYR A 138 -24.59 15.63 -7.42
N LEU A 139 -24.99 16.90 -7.56
CA LEU A 139 -26.20 17.45 -6.97
C LEU A 139 -27.47 17.20 -7.78
N ARG A 140 -27.34 16.66 -9.01
CA ARG A 140 -28.50 16.36 -9.83
C ARG A 140 -29.33 15.22 -9.23
N ASP A 141 -30.64 15.33 -9.35
CA ASP A 141 -31.62 14.41 -8.77
C ASP A 141 -31.62 13.00 -9.41
N ASP A 142 -30.99 12.83 -10.57
CA ASP A 142 -30.76 11.56 -11.26
C ASP A 142 -29.47 10.85 -10.79
N ILE A 143 -28.50 11.59 -10.25
CA ILE A 143 -27.23 11.07 -9.74
C ILE A 143 -27.29 10.81 -8.24
N SER A 144 -27.90 11.71 -7.48
CA SER A 144 -28.09 11.55 -6.05
C SER A 144 -29.45 12.04 -5.59
N TYR A 145 -29.95 11.48 -4.49
CA TYR A 145 -31.22 11.90 -3.91
C TYR A 145 -31.04 12.37 -2.48
N GLN A 146 -31.79 13.39 -2.10
CA GLN A 146 -31.80 13.92 -0.73
C GLN A 146 -32.56 12.97 0.20
N LEU A 147 -32.00 12.73 1.39
CA LEU A 147 -32.70 12.02 2.45
C LEU A 147 -33.79 12.92 3.05
N PRO A 148 -35.00 12.41 3.32
CA PRO A 148 -36.09 13.22 3.86
C PRO A 148 -36.02 13.43 5.39
N GLY A 149 -35.17 12.68 6.10
CA GLY A 149 -35.15 12.68 7.56
C GLY A 149 -34.53 13.96 8.15
N LYS A 150 -35.19 14.57 9.14
CA LYS A 150 -34.64 15.73 9.87
C LYS A 150 -33.29 15.45 10.55
N LYS A 151 -33.00 14.19 10.88
CA LYS A 151 -31.72 13.75 11.46
C LYS A 151 -30.66 13.47 10.40
N ASP A 152 -31.03 13.43 9.13
CA ASP A 152 -30.14 13.14 8.02
C ASP A 152 -29.42 14.41 7.54
N THR A 153 -28.84 15.14 8.48
CA THR A 153 -28.07 16.36 8.22
C THR A 153 -26.58 16.14 8.48
N ILE A 154 -25.72 16.88 7.78
CA ILE A 154 -24.28 16.94 8.02
C ILE A 154 -23.89 18.41 8.20
N VAL A 155 -23.10 18.68 9.24
CA VAL A 155 -22.51 20.01 9.46
C VAL A 155 -21.14 20.03 8.81
N ILE A 156 -20.93 20.96 7.89
CA ILE A 156 -19.65 21.20 7.21
C ILE A 156 -19.11 22.55 7.68
N LYS A 157 -17.79 22.62 7.89
CA LYS A 157 -17.09 23.88 8.14
C LYS A 157 -16.58 24.40 6.81
N ASP A 158 -16.92 25.63 6.46
CA ASP A 158 -16.36 26.30 5.28
C ASP A 158 -14.98 26.86 5.60
N ASP A 159 -14.29 27.30 4.54
CA ASP A 159 -12.95 27.90 4.64
C ASP A 159 -12.96 29.20 5.47
N ASP A 160 -14.09 29.92 5.49
CA ASP A 160 -14.31 31.12 6.31
C ASP A 160 -14.55 30.80 7.80
N GLY A 161 -14.59 29.52 8.17
CA GLY A 161 -14.84 29.06 9.54
C GLY A 161 -16.33 29.02 9.93
N SER A 162 -17.24 29.44 9.05
CA SER A 162 -18.68 29.25 9.19
C SER A 162 -19.05 27.77 9.20
N ARG A 163 -20.13 27.43 9.93
CA ARG A 163 -20.70 26.08 9.94
C ARG A 163 -22.01 26.09 9.20
N VAL A 164 -22.07 25.37 8.08
CA VAL A 164 -23.29 25.21 7.29
C VAL A 164 -23.81 23.80 7.43
N THR A 165 -25.12 23.68 7.66
CA THR A 165 -25.83 22.41 7.75
C THR A 165 -26.41 22.04 6.38
N TYR A 166 -25.98 20.91 5.83
CA TYR A 166 -26.50 20.35 4.59
C TYR A 166 -27.34 19.10 4.87
N GLN A 167 -28.41 18.91 4.10
CA GLN A 167 -29.14 17.64 4.08
C GLN A 167 -28.30 16.58 3.36
N LYS A 168 -28.24 15.37 3.91
CA LYS A 168 -27.51 14.25 3.30
C LYS A 168 -28.13 13.88 1.96
N GLN A 169 -27.29 13.69 0.95
CA GLN A 169 -27.65 13.10 -0.32
C GLN A 169 -27.05 11.71 -0.43
N ILE A 170 -27.70 10.80 -1.16
CA ILE A 170 -27.22 9.45 -1.41
C ILE A 170 -27.04 9.26 -2.90
N LEU A 171 -25.85 8.80 -3.31
CA LEU A 171 -25.60 8.37 -4.68
C LEU A 171 -26.43 7.13 -5.03
N PHE A 172 -27.11 7.15 -6.18
CA PHE A 172 -27.80 5.97 -6.70
C PHE A 172 -26.82 4.85 -7.08
N ASN A 173 -25.76 5.24 -7.79
CA ASN A 173 -24.77 4.35 -8.38
C ASN A 173 -23.46 4.34 -7.57
N ASN A 174 -22.58 3.38 -7.89
CA ASN A 174 -21.24 3.37 -7.33
C ASN A 174 -20.40 4.49 -7.94
N LEU A 175 -19.38 4.97 -7.21
CA LEU A 175 -18.46 6.02 -7.70
C LEU A 175 -17.81 5.70 -9.06
N ARG A 176 -17.64 4.42 -9.38
CA ARG A 176 -17.12 4.00 -10.68
C ARG A 176 -18.11 4.28 -11.81
N GLU A 177 -19.34 3.79 -11.64
CA GLU A 177 -20.44 3.98 -12.60
C GLU A 177 -20.77 5.48 -12.75
N THR A 178 -20.83 6.23 -11.63
CA THR A 178 -21.06 7.68 -11.66
C THR A 178 -19.99 8.44 -12.45
N TYR A 179 -18.73 7.99 -12.37
CA TYR A 179 -17.64 8.58 -13.17
C TYR A 179 -17.75 8.24 -14.66
N GLU A 180 -18.17 7.00 -14.97
CA GLU A 180 -18.42 6.56 -16.35
C GLU A 180 -19.55 7.40 -16.97
N LEU A 181 -20.67 7.60 -16.25
CA LEU A 181 -21.75 8.50 -16.67
C LEU A 181 -21.29 9.95 -16.89
N PHE A 182 -20.51 10.49 -15.96
CA PHE A 182 -19.97 11.85 -16.10
C PHE A 182 -19.11 11.99 -17.37
N LYS A 183 -18.34 10.95 -17.71
CA LYS A 183 -17.50 10.91 -18.90
C LYS A 183 -18.31 10.82 -20.19
N GLU A 184 -19.36 10.01 -20.21
CA GLU A 184 -20.28 9.90 -21.35
C GLU A 184 -20.99 11.23 -21.64
N GLU A 185 -21.36 11.99 -20.60
CA GLU A 185 -21.94 13.32 -20.78
C GLU A 185 -20.92 14.40 -21.15
N ASN A 186 -19.64 14.19 -20.81
CA ASN A 186 -18.57 15.18 -20.93
C ASN A 186 -17.31 14.56 -21.55
N ASP A 187 -17.41 14.09 -22.79
CA ASP A 187 -16.34 13.39 -23.52
C ASP A 187 -15.00 14.17 -23.56
N ASN A 188 -15.05 15.50 -23.61
CA ASN A 188 -13.88 16.37 -23.76
C ASN A 188 -13.19 16.75 -22.43
N VAL A 189 -13.65 16.25 -21.29
CA VAL A 189 -13.13 16.63 -19.98
C VAL A 189 -12.06 15.64 -19.51
N TYR A 190 -10.80 16.08 -19.37
CA TYR A 190 -9.73 15.25 -18.82
C TYR A 190 -9.67 15.32 -17.30
N ILE A 191 -10.33 14.36 -16.63
CA ILE A 191 -10.27 14.17 -15.19
C ILE A 191 -10.00 12.70 -14.85
N SER A 192 -9.20 12.45 -13.81
CA SER A 192 -8.96 11.09 -13.30
C SER A 192 -10.08 10.65 -12.36
N ARG A 193 -10.36 9.33 -12.28
CA ARG A 193 -11.38 8.78 -11.38
C ARG A 193 -11.13 9.12 -9.90
N SER A 194 -9.86 9.16 -9.49
CA SER A 194 -9.49 9.53 -8.12
C SER A 194 -9.79 11.00 -7.84
N SER A 195 -9.38 11.90 -8.74
CA SER A 195 -9.66 13.34 -8.62
C SER A 195 -11.17 13.62 -8.64
N PHE A 196 -11.93 12.93 -9.49
CA PHE A 196 -13.40 13.04 -9.53
C PHE A 196 -14.05 12.59 -8.22
N ALA A 197 -13.55 11.51 -7.60
CA ALA A 197 -14.05 11.03 -6.31
C ALA A 197 -13.70 11.96 -5.15
N GLU A 198 -12.58 12.67 -5.23
CA GLU A 198 -12.15 13.69 -4.25
C GLU A 198 -12.99 14.97 -4.34
N LEU A 199 -13.40 15.37 -5.55
CA LEU A 199 -14.27 16.53 -5.77
C LEU A 199 -15.74 16.32 -5.34
N ARG A 200 -16.09 15.12 -4.87
CA ARG A 200 -17.43 14.81 -4.37
C ARG A 200 -17.74 15.64 -3.12
N PRO A 201 -18.89 16.33 -3.07
CA PRO A 201 -19.29 17.08 -1.89
C PRO A 201 -19.40 16.17 -0.65
N PRO A 202 -19.02 16.62 0.56
CA PRO A 202 -18.98 15.75 1.75
C PRO A 202 -20.37 15.25 2.17
N PHE A 203 -21.42 16.03 1.89
CA PHE A 203 -22.80 15.69 2.21
C PHE A 203 -23.44 14.71 1.20
N VAL A 204 -22.80 14.47 0.06
CA VAL A 204 -23.20 13.45 -0.91
C VAL A 204 -22.54 12.13 -0.52
N ILE A 205 -23.30 11.22 0.09
CA ILE A 205 -22.83 9.98 0.69
C ILE A 205 -22.92 8.82 -0.29
N ARG A 206 -21.95 7.91 -0.23
CA ARG A 206 -22.01 6.62 -0.94
C ARG A 206 -23.08 5.73 -0.32
N LYS A 207 -23.86 5.03 -1.14
CA LYS A 207 -24.87 4.06 -0.69
C LYS A 207 -24.35 3.05 0.35
N ALA A 208 -23.10 2.61 0.22
CA ALA A 208 -22.45 1.67 1.15
C ALA A 208 -22.23 2.22 2.57
N ALA A 209 -22.24 3.53 2.77
CA ALA A 209 -22.04 4.17 4.08
C ALA A 209 -23.34 4.29 4.89
N LEU A 210 -24.47 3.86 4.34
CA LEU A 210 -25.73 3.81 5.08
C LEU A 210 -25.71 2.64 6.07
N THR A 211 -26.03 2.94 7.33
CA THR A 211 -26.12 1.95 8.42
C THR A 211 -27.27 0.97 8.23
N HIS A 212 -28.31 1.40 7.53
CA HIS A 212 -29.43 0.57 7.15
C HIS A 212 -29.24 0.16 5.70
N ARG A 213 -29.26 -1.15 5.44
CA ARG A 213 -29.42 -1.65 4.09
C ARG A 213 -30.83 -1.24 3.65
N ASN A 214 -30.93 -0.12 2.92
CA ASN A 214 -32.17 0.31 2.27
C ASN A 214 -32.77 -0.90 1.56
N CYS A 215 -34.09 -1.07 1.70
CA CYS A 215 -34.87 -2.22 1.31
C CYS A 215 -34.19 -3.06 0.21
N LEU A 216 -33.67 -4.25 0.57
CA LEU A 216 -33.50 -5.35 -0.37
C LEU A 216 -34.91 -5.71 -0.82
N CYS A 217 -35.48 -4.91 -1.70
CA CYS A 217 -36.78 -5.21 -2.29
C CYS A 217 -36.68 -6.64 -2.80
N LEU A 218 -37.71 -7.44 -2.48
CA LEU A 218 -37.79 -8.89 -2.64
C LEU A 218 -37.55 -9.39 -4.09
N TYR A 219 -37.25 -8.47 -4.99
CA TYR A 219 -37.50 -8.53 -6.40
C TYR A 219 -36.20 -8.33 -7.21
N PRO A 220 -35.44 -7.22 -7.15
CA PRO A 220 -34.22 -7.05 -7.97
C PRO A 220 -33.02 -7.84 -7.43
N GLU A 221 -32.76 -7.79 -6.11
CA GLU A 221 -31.60 -8.48 -5.53
C GLU A 221 -31.79 -10.00 -5.56
N ASN A 222 -33.03 -10.47 -5.33
CA ASN A 222 -33.36 -11.88 -5.36
C ASN A 222 -33.20 -12.47 -6.77
N ILE A 223 -33.54 -11.76 -7.85
CA ILE A 223 -33.32 -12.29 -9.21
C ILE A 223 -31.82 -12.45 -9.48
N CYS A 224 -30.98 -11.46 -9.14
CA CYS A 224 -29.54 -11.58 -9.31
C CYS A 224 -28.96 -12.76 -8.51
N LEU A 225 -29.45 -12.99 -7.29
CA LEU A 225 -29.04 -14.12 -6.44
C LEU A 225 -29.56 -15.46 -6.96
N LEU A 226 -30.79 -15.52 -7.48
CA LEU A 226 -31.39 -16.70 -8.09
C LEU A 226 -30.68 -17.08 -9.39
N LEU A 227 -30.35 -16.11 -10.25
CA LEU A 227 -29.57 -16.33 -11.47
C LEU A 227 -28.18 -16.89 -11.13
N LYS A 228 -27.50 -16.32 -10.13
CA LYS A 228 -26.21 -16.84 -9.65
C LYS A 228 -26.31 -18.25 -9.04
N ALA A 229 -27.42 -18.58 -8.39
CA ALA A 229 -27.64 -19.93 -7.86
C ALA A 229 -27.92 -20.92 -8.99
N LEU A 230 -28.72 -20.53 -9.99
CA LEU A 230 -29.06 -21.36 -11.16
C LEU A 230 -27.85 -21.64 -12.06
N ASP A 231 -26.94 -20.68 -12.20
CA ASP A 231 -25.69 -20.82 -12.96
C ASP A 231 -24.78 -21.94 -12.39
N LYS A 232 -24.95 -22.30 -11.11
CA LYS A 232 -24.24 -23.45 -10.50
C LYS A 232 -24.78 -24.81 -10.93
N TYR A 233 -26.06 -24.90 -11.32
CA TYR A 233 -26.73 -26.15 -11.65
C TYR A 233 -26.96 -26.34 -13.16
N VAL A 234 -26.99 -25.25 -13.91
CA VAL A 234 -27.06 -25.27 -15.36
C VAL A 234 -25.65 -24.94 -15.87
N ALA A 235 -24.93 -25.94 -16.39
CA ALA A 235 -23.57 -25.79 -16.94
C ALA A 235 -23.55 -24.98 -18.25
N GLY A 236 -24.07 -23.75 -18.22
CA GLY A 236 -24.27 -22.90 -19.38
C GLY A 236 -24.81 -21.52 -19.02
N LYS A 237 -23.90 -20.53 -19.06
CA LYS A 237 -24.08 -19.07 -19.20
C LYS A 237 -25.48 -18.51 -18.86
N CYS A 238 -25.99 -18.73 -17.65
CA CYS A 238 -27.18 -18.02 -17.19
C CYS A 238 -26.76 -16.72 -16.51
N CYS A 239 -26.37 -15.76 -17.36
CA CYS A 239 -26.35 -14.32 -17.13
C CYS A 239 -25.79 -13.82 -15.77
N LEU A 240 -24.53 -13.39 -15.82
CA LEU A 240 -23.80 -12.73 -14.72
C LEU A 240 -24.43 -11.41 -14.25
N SER A 241 -25.30 -10.80 -15.08
CA SER A 241 -26.02 -9.57 -14.75
C SER A 241 -27.48 -9.63 -15.18
N LEU A 242 -28.33 -8.91 -14.45
CA LEU A 242 -29.75 -8.74 -14.75
C LEU A 242 -29.97 -8.16 -16.15
N GLU A 243 -29.07 -7.27 -16.58
CA GLU A 243 -29.12 -6.62 -17.88
C GLU A 243 -28.88 -7.61 -19.01
N THR A 244 -27.86 -8.48 -18.90
CA THR A 244 -27.58 -9.52 -19.90
C THR A 244 -28.73 -10.54 -20.01
N PHE A 245 -29.38 -10.85 -18.88
CA PHE A 245 -30.56 -11.71 -18.85
C PHE A 245 -31.78 -11.05 -19.50
N THR A 246 -31.98 -9.75 -19.25
CA THR A 246 -33.10 -9.01 -19.82
C THR A 246 -32.92 -8.85 -21.33
N ASN A 247 -31.69 -8.59 -21.79
CA ASN A 247 -31.36 -8.42 -23.21
C ASN A 247 -31.45 -9.73 -24.00
N SER A 248 -31.28 -10.89 -23.37
CA SER A 248 -31.48 -12.19 -24.04
C SER A 248 -32.96 -12.59 -24.14
N LEU A 249 -33.82 -12.01 -23.30
CA LEU A 249 -35.25 -12.31 -23.25
C LEU A 249 -36.12 -11.37 -24.10
N VAL A 250 -35.65 -10.16 -24.38
CA VAL A 250 -36.45 -9.10 -25.01
C VAL A 250 -35.86 -8.72 -26.36
N CYS A 251 -36.73 -8.54 -27.37
CA CYS A 251 -36.30 -8.24 -28.75
C CYS A 251 -35.76 -6.82 -28.95
N SER A 252 -36.03 -5.86 -28.05
CA SER A 252 -35.39 -4.53 -28.04
C SER A 252 -35.59 -3.82 -26.69
N THR A 253 -34.53 -3.22 -26.15
CA THR A 253 -34.53 -2.44 -24.90
C THR A 253 -34.97 -0.98 -25.04
N ASN A 254 -35.12 -0.48 -26.27
CA ASN A 254 -35.27 0.95 -26.56
C ASN A 254 -36.72 1.45 -26.59
N ASN A 255 -37.71 0.59 -26.34
CA ASN A 255 -39.11 1.03 -26.23
C ASN A 255 -39.36 1.58 -24.82
N GLU A 256 -39.67 2.87 -24.72
CA GLU A 256 -39.82 3.64 -23.46
C GLU A 256 -40.97 3.17 -22.54
N GLU A 257 -41.72 2.13 -22.90
CA GLU A 257 -42.77 1.54 -22.04
C GLU A 257 -42.22 0.80 -20.80
N TYR A 258 -40.89 0.68 -20.66
CA TYR A 258 -40.25 -0.07 -19.57
C TYR A 258 -39.56 0.81 -18.52
N GLY A 259 -40.16 1.96 -18.18
CA GLY A 259 -39.76 2.82 -17.07
C GLY A 259 -39.87 2.17 -15.68
N ALA A 260 -38.97 2.59 -14.79
CA ALA A 260 -38.63 2.01 -13.50
C ALA A 260 -39.80 1.82 -12.50
N ALA A 261 -39.60 0.89 -11.55
CA ALA A 261 -40.49 0.45 -10.46
C ALA A 261 -41.67 -0.50 -10.79
N SER A 262 -42.04 -0.70 -12.05
CA SER A 262 -43.17 -1.56 -12.46
C SER A 262 -42.77 -2.99 -12.90
N ARG A 263 -41.47 -3.27 -13.07
CA ARG A 263 -40.92 -4.53 -13.62
C ARG A 263 -41.09 -5.80 -12.75
N PHE A 264 -41.80 -5.73 -11.63
CA PHE A 264 -42.05 -6.87 -10.75
C PHE A 264 -43.51 -7.16 -10.43
N LYS A 265 -44.43 -6.61 -11.23
CA LYS A 265 -45.86 -6.98 -11.18
C LYS A 265 -46.29 -7.86 -12.36
N GLN A 266 -45.36 -8.36 -13.17
CA GLN A 266 -45.69 -8.97 -14.46
C GLN A 266 -46.04 -10.46 -14.37
N ARG A 267 -47.28 -10.78 -14.77
CA ARG A 267 -47.85 -12.13 -15.00
C ARG A 267 -46.98 -13.08 -15.85
N PHE A 268 -45.96 -12.56 -16.53
CA PHE A 268 -45.13 -13.31 -17.46
C PHE A 268 -44.11 -14.24 -16.78
N HIS A 269 -43.75 -13.99 -15.51
CA HIS A 269 -42.96 -14.94 -14.73
C HIS A 269 -43.70 -16.27 -14.52
N PHE A 270 -45.03 -16.24 -14.38
CA PHE A 270 -45.86 -17.43 -14.25
C PHE A 270 -45.81 -18.30 -15.51
N ARG A 271 -45.87 -17.66 -16.69
CA ARG A 271 -45.73 -18.33 -18.00
C ARG A 271 -44.34 -18.93 -18.21
N ASN A 272 -43.28 -18.26 -17.76
CA ASN A 272 -41.92 -18.76 -17.93
C ASN A 272 -41.61 -19.93 -16.98
N LEU A 273 -42.07 -19.86 -15.72
CA LEU A 273 -41.89 -20.95 -14.76
C LEU A 273 -42.68 -22.20 -15.13
N THR A 274 -43.92 -22.04 -15.62
CA THR A 274 -44.71 -23.18 -16.12
C THR A 274 -44.08 -23.82 -17.35
N ARG A 275 -43.50 -23.02 -18.26
CA ARG A 275 -42.79 -23.55 -19.44
C ARG A 275 -41.54 -24.32 -19.05
N ILE A 276 -40.72 -23.78 -18.15
CA ILE A 276 -39.51 -24.45 -17.64
C ILE A 276 -39.85 -25.73 -16.88
N ALA A 277 -40.90 -25.71 -16.05
CA ALA A 277 -41.40 -26.89 -15.35
C ALA A 277 -41.80 -28.01 -16.34
N SER A 278 -42.49 -27.63 -17.42
CA SER A 278 -42.94 -28.56 -18.46
C SER A 278 -41.79 -29.11 -19.32
N GLU A 279 -40.85 -28.25 -19.72
CA GLU A 279 -39.74 -28.63 -20.61
C GLU A 279 -38.67 -29.45 -19.87
N ARG A 280 -38.47 -29.20 -18.57
CA ARG A 280 -37.41 -29.85 -17.78
C ARG A 280 -37.94 -30.91 -16.81
N LYS A 281 -39.25 -31.15 -16.77
CA LYS A 281 -39.92 -32.09 -15.83
C LYS A 281 -39.54 -31.85 -14.37
N ILE A 282 -39.36 -30.59 -13.98
CA ILE A 282 -39.03 -30.21 -12.60
C ILE A 282 -40.32 -29.78 -11.90
N ASN A 283 -40.63 -30.42 -10.78
CA ASN A 283 -41.84 -30.10 -10.02
C ASN A 283 -41.58 -28.82 -9.21
N LEU A 284 -42.26 -27.72 -9.58
CA LEU A 284 -42.06 -26.40 -8.99
C LEU A 284 -43.32 -25.98 -8.23
N SER A 285 -43.23 -25.83 -6.92
CA SER A 285 -44.29 -25.24 -6.09
C SER A 285 -44.02 -23.76 -5.87
N TRP A 286 -44.98 -22.90 -6.24
CA TRP A 286 -44.92 -21.46 -6.01
C TRP A 286 -45.91 -21.05 -4.93
N HIS A 287 -45.40 -20.53 -3.82
CA HIS A 287 -46.23 -20.01 -2.74
C HIS A 287 -46.38 -18.50 -2.91
N PHE A 288 -47.56 -18.08 -3.38
CA PHE A 288 -47.91 -16.66 -3.52
C PHE A 288 -48.50 -16.12 -2.22
N PHE A 289 -47.93 -15.04 -1.69
CA PHE A 289 -48.55 -14.24 -0.63
C PHE A 289 -48.88 -12.86 -1.19
N ALA A 290 -50.14 -12.45 -1.05
CA ALA A 290 -50.59 -11.13 -1.47
C ALA A 290 -49.86 -10.03 -0.67
N THR A 291 -49.50 -8.95 -1.35
CA THR A 291 -48.84 -7.80 -0.76
C THR A 291 -49.77 -7.07 0.20
N SER A 292 -49.65 -7.34 1.50
CA SER A 292 -50.06 -6.40 2.54
C SER A 292 -48.82 -5.85 3.23
N HIS A 293 -48.61 -4.54 3.10
CA HIS A 293 -47.73 -3.80 3.97
C HIS A 293 -48.21 -3.95 5.43
N GLY A 294 -47.55 -4.82 6.18
CA GLY A 294 -47.73 -4.96 7.61
C GLY A 294 -46.59 -5.81 8.11
N LYS A 295 -45.63 -5.20 8.81
CA LYS A 295 -44.57 -5.95 9.49
C LYS A 295 -45.21 -6.86 10.51
N GLY A 296 -45.31 -8.15 10.21
CA GLY A 296 -45.83 -9.18 11.10
C GLY A 296 -44.69 -9.88 11.84
N VAL A 297 -45.03 -10.57 12.93
CA VAL A 297 -44.07 -11.40 13.71
C VAL A 297 -43.34 -12.43 12.83
N VAL A 298 -43.99 -12.86 11.75
CA VAL A 298 -43.48 -13.81 10.75
C VAL A 298 -42.28 -13.23 9.96
N ASP A 299 -42.20 -11.91 9.78
CA ASP A 299 -41.09 -11.24 9.08
C ASP A 299 -39.79 -11.30 9.90
N GLY A 300 -39.87 -11.31 11.23
CA GLY A 300 -38.72 -11.44 12.12
C GLY A 300 -38.09 -12.83 12.06
N ILE A 301 -38.92 -13.87 11.96
CA ILE A 301 -38.48 -15.26 11.83
C ILE A 301 -37.79 -15.46 10.47
N TRP A 302 -38.38 -14.95 9.39
CA TRP A 302 -37.78 -15.01 8.05
C TRP A 302 -36.51 -14.19 7.92
N GLY A 303 -36.44 -13.01 8.55
CA GLY A 303 -35.21 -12.23 8.64
C GLY A 303 -34.08 -12.99 9.34
N THR A 304 -34.40 -13.73 10.40
CA THR A 304 -33.44 -14.54 11.16
C THR A 304 -32.93 -15.73 10.34
N VAL A 305 -33.83 -16.46 9.68
CA VAL A 305 -33.45 -17.56 8.77
C VAL A 305 -32.59 -17.04 7.61
N LYS A 306 -32.92 -15.89 7.04
CA LYS A 306 -32.13 -15.27 5.97
C LYS A 306 -30.74 -14.85 6.45
N HIS A 307 -30.61 -14.32 7.66
CA HIS A 307 -29.33 -14.01 8.28
C HIS A 307 -28.46 -15.27 8.46
N LEU A 308 -29.04 -16.37 8.92
CA LEU A 308 -28.32 -17.65 9.08
C LEU A 308 -27.82 -18.20 7.73
N VAL A 309 -28.66 -18.14 6.69
CA VAL A 309 -28.28 -18.57 5.33
C VAL A 309 -27.18 -17.66 4.76
N TRP A 310 -27.27 -16.35 4.95
CA TRP A 310 -26.23 -15.40 4.51
C TRP A 310 -24.89 -15.63 5.21
N SER A 311 -24.89 -15.88 6.53
CA SER A 311 -23.68 -16.21 7.28
C SER A 311 -23.06 -17.54 6.84
N ALA A 312 -23.87 -18.52 6.43
CA ALA A 312 -23.39 -19.80 5.94
C ALA A 312 -22.83 -19.74 4.50
N ILE A 313 -23.28 -18.79 3.67
CA ILE A 313 -22.80 -18.60 2.29
C ILE A 313 -21.54 -17.74 2.22
N LEU A 314 -21.35 -16.83 3.19
CA LEU A 314 -20.19 -15.93 3.26
C LEU A 314 -19.04 -16.45 4.12
N ALA A 315 -19.19 -17.63 4.74
CA ALA A 315 -18.11 -18.42 5.32
C ALA A 315 -17.46 -19.29 4.23
#